data_AF-A0A4Y3KUH6-F1
#
_entry.id   AF-A0A4Y3KUH6-F1
#
_cell.length_a   1.000
_cell.length_b   1.000
_cell.length_c   1.000
_cell.angle_alpha   90.00
_cell.angle_beta   90.00
_cell.angle_gamma   90.00
#
_symmetry.space_group_name_H-M   'P 1'
#
loop_
_entity.id
_entity.type
_entity.pdbx_description
1 polymer ?
#
loop_
_entity_poly.entity_id
_entity_poly.type
_entity_poly.pdbx_seq_one_letter_code
_entity_poly.pdbx_strand_id
1 'polypeptide(L)'
;MSVGGGHQPGAAERLQLALDRDGGRCVWCGRPFARLVTPTREHLVPRAKGGPSWLENEVAACRRCNAERGHRSAVEWLEECERRGWAPDVATVERSLTALLDAIERRGGNRRARLYADAQRRRLRRR
;
A
#
# COMPACT_ATOMS: atom_id res chain seq x y z
N MET A 1 21.68 27.64 10.84
CA MET A 1 20.25 27.34 10.65
C MET A 1 20.12 25.88 10.27
N SER A 2 19.96 25.01 11.26
CA SER A 2 19.80 23.57 11.04
C SER A 2 18.40 23.32 10.48
N VAL A 3 18.30 22.97 9.21
CA VAL A 3 17.05 22.53 8.58
C VAL A 3 16.48 21.34 9.36
N GLY A 4 15.24 21.49 9.83
CA GLY A 4 14.60 20.65 10.83
C GLY A 4 14.55 19.17 10.45
N GLY A 5 14.88 18.33 11.43
CA GLY A 5 14.53 16.91 11.39
C GLY A 5 13.01 16.77 11.42
N GLY A 6 12.38 16.67 10.25
CA GLY A 6 10.95 16.48 10.12
C GLY A 6 10.53 15.19 10.84
N HIS A 7 9.59 15.31 11.77
CA HIS A 7 8.98 14.17 12.45
C HIS A 7 8.36 13.24 11.39
N GLN A 8 8.84 11.99 11.30
CA GLN A 8 8.16 11.02 10.46
C GLN A 8 6.82 10.68 11.10
N PRO A 9 5.71 10.72 10.34
CA PRO A 9 4.38 10.53 10.89
C PRO A 9 4.27 9.18 11.58
N GLY A 10 3.51 9.11 12.67
CA GLY A 10 3.28 7.87 13.40
C GLY A 10 2.52 6.82 12.57
N ALA A 11 2.41 5.59 13.07
CA ALA A 11 1.65 4.55 12.37
C ALA A 11 0.15 4.87 12.24
N ALA A 12 -0.45 5.46 13.28
CA ALA A 12 -1.85 5.90 13.26
C ALA A 12 -2.05 7.07 12.30
N GLU A 13 -1.13 8.03 12.32
CA GLU A 13 -1.16 9.20 11.43
C GLU A 13 -1.02 8.78 9.96
N ARG A 14 -0.11 7.85 9.63
CA ARG A 14 -0.01 7.32 8.26
C ARG A 14 -1.28 6.59 7.81
N LEU A 15 -1.99 5.90 8.72
CA LEU A 15 -3.28 5.30 8.37
C LEU A 15 -4.31 6.39 8.05
N GLN A 16 -4.37 7.46 8.84
CA GLN A 16 -5.27 8.57 8.57
C GLN A 16 -4.94 9.24 7.23
N LEU A 17 -3.66 9.53 6.98
CA LEU A 17 -3.19 10.10 5.71
C LEU A 17 -3.51 9.18 4.51
N ALA A 18 -3.42 7.86 4.67
CA ALA A 18 -3.82 6.92 3.61
C ALA A 18 -5.33 6.93 3.36
N LEU A 19 -6.15 7.05 4.42
CA LEU A 19 -7.61 7.18 4.29
C LEU A 19 -8.00 8.49 3.60
N ASP A 20 -7.32 9.59 3.92
CA ASP A 20 -7.56 10.90 3.30
C ASP A 20 -7.14 10.89 1.82
N ARG A 21 -6.05 10.17 1.48
CA ARG A 21 -5.54 10.03 0.11
C ARG A 21 -6.36 9.09 -0.77
N ASP A 22 -6.75 7.93 -0.24
CA ASP A 22 -7.31 6.82 -1.01
C ASP A 22 -8.83 6.66 -0.84
N GLY A 23 -9.40 7.38 0.14
CA GLY A 23 -10.82 7.33 0.48
C GLY A 23 -11.19 6.27 1.52
N GLY A 24 -12.48 6.26 1.86
CA GLY A 24 -13.03 5.48 2.96
C GLY A 24 -13.39 4.02 2.64
N ARG A 25 -12.68 3.35 1.72
CA ARG A 25 -12.97 1.96 1.29
C ARG A 25 -11.74 1.07 1.36
N CYS A 26 -11.95 -0.21 1.63
CA CYS A 26 -10.89 -1.21 1.57
C CYS A 26 -10.35 -1.32 0.12
N VAL A 27 -9.05 -1.09 -0.05
CA VAL A 27 -8.37 -1.17 -1.36
C VAL A 27 -8.53 -2.54 -2.04
N TRP A 28 -8.77 -3.61 -1.27
CA TRP A 28 -8.86 -4.97 -1.80
C TRP A 28 -10.29 -5.42 -2.11
N CYS A 29 -11.23 -5.26 -1.17
CA CYS A 29 -12.59 -5.78 -1.34
C CYS A 29 -13.63 -4.70 -1.68
N GLY A 30 -13.25 -3.42 -1.74
CA GLY A 30 -14.12 -2.29 -2.07
C GLY A 30 -15.16 -1.92 -0.99
N ARG A 31 -15.25 -2.72 0.10
CA ARG A 31 -16.20 -2.44 1.18
C ARG A 31 -15.87 -1.11 1.88
N PRO A 32 -16.88 -0.27 2.16
CA PRO A 32 -16.68 0.95 2.92
C PRO A 32 -16.23 0.63 4.34
N PHE A 33 -15.33 1.44 4.86
CA PHE A 33 -14.94 1.34 6.25
C PHE A 33 -16.09 1.78 7.15
N ALA A 34 -16.31 1.00 8.20
CA ALA A 34 -17.38 1.18 9.17
C ALA A 34 -17.00 0.42 10.45
N ARG A 35 -17.88 0.44 11.46
CA ARG A 35 -17.65 -0.23 12.75
C ARG A 35 -17.21 -1.70 12.61
N LEU A 36 -17.79 -2.45 11.66
CA LEU A 36 -17.46 -3.86 11.41
C LEU A 36 -16.38 -4.07 10.34
N VAL A 37 -16.07 -3.04 9.56
CA VAL A 37 -15.04 -3.08 8.51
C VAL A 37 -14.00 -2.04 8.89
N THR A 38 -13.17 -2.36 9.88
CA THR A 38 -12.20 -1.40 10.42
C THR A 38 -10.98 -1.32 9.50
N PRO A 39 -10.51 -0.11 9.16
CA PRO A 39 -9.30 0.07 8.36
C PRO A 39 -8.07 -0.34 9.16
N THR A 40 -7.08 -0.83 8.42
CA THR A 40 -5.74 -1.16 8.89
C THR A 40 -4.75 -0.72 7.83
N ARG A 41 -3.50 -0.54 8.25
CA ARG A 41 -2.40 -0.13 7.38
C ARG A 41 -1.78 -1.36 6.73
N GLU A 42 -1.75 -1.38 5.41
CA GLU A 42 -1.25 -2.50 4.60
C GLU A 42 -0.03 -2.05 3.79
N HIS A 43 1.06 -2.81 3.85
CA HIS A 43 2.27 -2.54 3.07
C HIS A 43 2.21 -3.18 1.68
N LEU A 44 2.17 -2.40 0.59
CA LEU A 44 2.17 -2.96 -0.77
C LEU A 44 3.43 -3.79 -1.06
N VAL A 45 4.59 -3.31 -0.62
CA VAL A 45 5.82 -4.10 -0.48
C VAL A 45 5.90 -4.58 0.97
N PRO A 46 5.75 -5.89 1.26
CA PRO A 46 5.80 -6.39 2.62
C PRO A 46 7.11 -6.03 3.34
N ARG A 47 7.04 -5.75 4.64
CA ARG A 47 8.23 -5.45 5.47
C ARG A 47 9.27 -6.57 5.41
N ALA A 48 8.83 -7.84 5.39
CA ALA A 48 9.70 -9.01 5.23
C ALA A 48 10.45 -9.05 3.89
N LYS A 49 9.98 -8.30 2.88
CA LYS A 49 10.64 -8.13 1.56
C LYS A 49 11.42 -6.81 1.47
N GLY A 50 11.58 -6.11 2.58
CA GLY A 50 12.33 -4.86 2.69
C GLY A 50 11.51 -3.59 2.44
N GLY A 51 10.18 -3.68 2.42
CA GLY A 51 9.32 -2.50 2.24
C GLY A 51 9.36 -1.54 3.43
N PRO A 52 9.57 -0.23 3.20
CA PRO A 52 9.63 0.75 4.28
C PRO A 52 8.24 1.06 4.84
N SER A 53 8.18 1.52 6.10
CA SER A 53 6.94 2.07 6.69
C SER A 53 6.74 3.53 6.30
N TRP A 54 6.52 3.75 5.02
CA TRP A 54 6.29 5.07 4.42
C TRP A 54 4.87 5.16 3.90
N LEU A 55 4.29 6.36 3.88
CA LEU A 55 2.93 6.59 3.39
C LEU A 55 2.78 6.08 1.94
N GLU A 56 3.80 6.23 1.10
CA GLU A 56 3.78 5.77 -0.29
C GLU A 56 3.73 4.23 -0.43
N ASN A 57 4.21 3.49 0.57
CA ASN A 57 4.14 2.03 0.60
C ASN A 57 2.88 1.50 1.31
N GLU A 58 2.03 2.39 1.82
CA GLU A 58 0.93 2.04 2.72
C GLU A 58 -0.41 2.44 2.15
N VAL A 59 -1.37 1.52 2.19
CA VAL A 59 -2.75 1.71 1.76
C VAL A 59 -3.71 1.27 2.87
N ALA A 60 -4.97 1.71 2.78
CA ALA A 60 -6.00 1.30 3.71
C ALA A 60 -6.65 -0.03 3.28
N ALA A 61 -6.54 -1.05 4.14
CA ALA A 61 -7.18 -2.35 3.94
C ALA A 61 -7.99 -2.75 5.17
N CYS A 62 -9.11 -3.45 5.00
CA CYS A 62 -9.83 -3.99 6.16
C CYS A 62 -9.02 -5.11 6.83
N ARG A 63 -9.24 -5.33 8.13
CA ARG A 63 -8.50 -6.35 8.91
C ARG A 63 -8.52 -7.73 8.26
N ARG A 64 -9.66 -8.14 7.71
CA ARG A 64 -9.83 -9.44 7.02
C ARG A 64 -8.91 -9.56 5.80
N CYS A 65 -9.00 -8.60 4.87
CA CYS A 65 -8.20 -8.67 3.64
C CYS A 65 -6.70 -8.56 3.93
N ASN A 66 -6.31 -7.71 4.89
CA ASN A 66 -4.92 -7.56 5.30
C ASN A 66 -4.36 -8.87 5.90
N ALA A 67 -5.09 -9.48 6.82
CA ALA A 67 -4.70 -10.77 7.39
C ALA A 67 -4.62 -11.88 6.34
N GLU A 68 -5.62 -11.98 5.47
CA GLU A 68 -5.64 -13.01 4.42
C GLU A 68 -4.53 -12.80 3.39
N ARG A 69 -4.23 -11.57 2.96
CA ARG A 69 -3.16 -11.32 1.99
C ARG A 69 -1.81 -11.82 2.51
N GLY A 70 -1.48 -11.51 3.76
CA GLY A 70 -0.23 -11.89 4.41
C GLY A 70 0.99 -11.33 3.67
N HIS A 71 1.79 -12.20 3.05
CA HIS A 71 3.00 -11.82 2.32
C HIS A 71 2.89 -11.98 0.80
N ARG A 72 1.68 -12.28 0.29
CA ARG A 72 1.42 -12.36 -1.14
C ARG A 72 1.65 -11.03 -1.81
N SER A 73 2.03 -11.08 -3.08
CA SER A 73 2.29 -9.86 -3.84
C SER A 73 1.01 -9.06 -4.08
N ALA A 74 1.14 -7.74 -4.25
CA ALA A 74 -0.02 -6.88 -4.48
C ALA A 74 -0.81 -7.33 -5.71
N VAL A 75 -0.12 -7.68 -6.81
CA VAL A 75 -0.79 -8.11 -8.04
C VAL A 75 -1.46 -9.47 -7.91
N GLU A 76 -0.78 -10.46 -7.31
CA GLU A 76 -1.37 -11.77 -7.00
C GLU A 76 -2.64 -11.64 -6.14
N TRP A 77 -2.64 -10.71 -5.20
CA TRP A 77 -3.82 -10.50 -4.35
C TRP A 77 -4.93 -9.73 -5.05
N LEU A 78 -4.61 -8.80 -5.96
CA LEU A 78 -5.61 -8.18 -6.84
C LEU A 78 -6.31 -9.23 -7.70
N GLU A 79 -5.55 -10.12 -8.34
CA GLU A 79 -6.06 -11.24 -9.14
C GLU A 79 -6.98 -12.14 -8.30
N GLU A 80 -6.58 -12.45 -7.06
CA GLU A 80 -7.42 -13.22 -6.13
C GLU A 80 -8.71 -12.49 -5.72
N CYS A 81 -8.64 -11.18 -5.49
CA CYS A 81 -9.84 -10.37 -5.19
C CYS A 81 -10.83 -10.41 -6.35
N GLU A 82 -10.34 -10.28 -7.59
CA GLU A 82 -11.15 -10.36 -8.80
C GLU A 82 -11.76 -11.75 -8.99
N ARG A 83 -10.99 -12.82 -8.75
CA ARG A 83 -11.52 -14.20 -8.78
C ARG A 83 -12.65 -14.43 -7.78
N ARG A 84 -12.66 -13.69 -6.66
CA ARG A 84 -13.74 -13.72 -5.66
C ARG A 84 -14.94 -12.84 -6.02
N GLY A 85 -14.92 -12.20 -7.19
CA GLY A 85 -15.95 -11.25 -7.62
C GLY A 85 -15.91 -9.92 -6.86
N TRP A 86 -14.78 -9.57 -6.24
CA TRP A 86 -14.61 -8.26 -5.62
C TRP A 86 -14.13 -7.23 -6.65
N ALA A 87 -14.36 -5.96 -6.35
CA ALA A 87 -13.86 -4.82 -7.13
C ALA A 87 -12.71 -4.13 -6.35
N PRO A 88 -11.47 -4.64 -6.43
CA PRO A 88 -10.34 -3.98 -5.82
C PRO A 88 -10.03 -2.63 -6.49
N ASP A 89 -9.48 -1.70 -5.73
CA ASP A 89 -9.04 -0.40 -6.26
C ASP A 89 -7.61 -0.53 -6.84
N VAL A 90 -7.57 -1.05 -8.06
CA VAL A 90 -6.34 -1.23 -8.85
C VAL A 90 -5.61 0.10 -9.04
N ALA A 91 -6.35 1.19 -9.25
CA ALA A 91 -5.77 2.50 -9.51
C ALA A 91 -5.00 3.02 -8.28
N THR A 92 -5.55 2.85 -7.07
CA THR A 92 -4.84 3.20 -5.82
C THR A 92 -3.56 2.40 -5.63
N VAL A 93 -3.58 1.09 -5.95
CA VAL A 93 -2.38 0.25 -5.88
C VAL A 93 -1.31 0.74 -6.86
N GLU A 94 -1.67 1.05 -8.11
CA GLU A 94 -0.71 1.56 -9.10
C GLU A 94 -0.13 2.92 -8.70
N ARG A 95 -0.99 3.86 -8.28
CA ARG A 95 -0.55 5.19 -7.84
C ARG A 95 0.43 5.09 -6.67
N SER A 96 0.14 4.24 -5.70
CA SER A 96 1.01 4.05 -4.52
C SER A 96 2.34 3.38 -4.88
N LEU A 97 2.34 2.35 -5.73
CA LEU A 97 3.58 1.74 -6.22
C LEU A 97 4.46 2.74 -6.99
N THR A 98 3.85 3.62 -7.79
CA THR A 98 4.55 4.68 -8.50
C THR A 98 5.13 5.70 -7.52
N ALA A 99 4.32 6.21 -6.60
CA ALA A 99 4.78 7.16 -5.57
C ALA A 99 5.90 6.59 -4.70
N LEU A 100 5.87 5.28 -4.40
CA LEU A 100 6.92 4.60 -3.64
C LEU A 100 8.24 4.58 -4.41
N LEU A 101 8.20 4.32 -5.72
CA LEU A 101 9.41 4.32 -6.55
C LEU A 101 10.03 5.71 -6.59
N ASP A 102 9.22 6.74 -6.80
CA ASP A 102 9.69 8.13 -6.81
C ASP A 102 10.23 8.54 -5.43
N ALA A 103 9.59 8.09 -4.34
CA ALA A 103 10.07 8.35 -2.98
C ALA A 103 11.41 7.67 -2.70
N ILE A 104 11.62 6.45 -3.20
CA ILE A 104 12.91 5.75 -3.07
C ILE A 104 14.00 6.45 -3.89
N GLU A 105 13.67 6.94 -5.09
CA GLU A 105 14.61 7.73 -5.90
C GLU A 105 15.03 9.02 -5.17
N ARG A 106 14.07 9.78 -4.64
CA ARG A 106 14.36 11.03 -3.91
C ARG A 106 15.11 10.82 -2.60
N ARG A 107 14.73 9.80 -1.81
CA ARG A 107 15.29 9.58 -0.45
C ARG A 107 16.57 8.73 -0.47
N GLY A 108 16.81 7.97 -1.54
CA GLY A 108 17.87 6.97 -1.60
C GLY A 108 17.60 5.72 -0.76
N GLY A 109 18.45 4.70 -0.93
CA GLY A 109 18.37 3.43 -0.18
C GLY A 109 17.27 2.48 -0.68
N ASN A 110 16.80 1.58 0.20
CA ASN A 110 15.67 0.67 -0.03
C ASN A 110 15.73 -0.15 -1.34
N ARG A 111 16.93 -0.55 -1.79
CA ARG A 111 17.14 -1.26 -3.08
C ARG A 111 16.22 -2.47 -3.26
N ARG A 112 16.01 -3.26 -2.20
CA ARG A 112 15.10 -4.43 -2.25
C ARG A 112 13.65 -4.02 -2.50
N ALA A 113 13.15 -2.99 -1.80
CA ALA A 113 11.81 -2.48 -2.03
C ALA A 113 11.64 -1.90 -3.44
N ARG A 114 12.64 -1.18 -3.96
CA ARG A 114 12.62 -0.63 -5.31
C ARG A 114 12.42 -1.73 -6.37
N LEU A 115 13.24 -2.78 -6.30
CA LEU A 115 13.15 -3.90 -7.24
C LEU A 115 11.79 -4.60 -7.14
N TYR A 116 11.28 -4.79 -5.93
CA TYR A 116 9.97 -5.40 -5.72
C TYR A 116 8.84 -4.52 -6.27
N ALA A 117 8.78 -3.25 -5.90
CA ALA A 117 7.75 -2.30 -6.33
C ALA A 117 7.73 -2.14 -7.85
N ASP A 118 8.90 -2.04 -8.48
CA ASP A 118 9.02 -1.92 -9.93
C ASP A 118 8.54 -3.19 -10.65
N ALA A 119 8.90 -4.37 -10.14
CA ALA A 119 8.38 -5.64 -10.67
C ALA A 119 6.85 -5.73 -10.55
N GLN A 120 6.28 -5.35 -9.40
CA GLN A 120 4.82 -5.34 -9.20
C GLN A 120 4.12 -4.34 -10.12
N ARG A 121 4.64 -3.11 -10.25
CA ARG A 121 4.07 -2.09 -11.14
C ARG A 121 4.10 -2.54 -12.60
N ARG A 122 5.21 -3.12 -13.06
CA ARG A 122 5.30 -3.65 -14.44
C ARG A 122 4.33 -4.80 -14.67
N ARG A 123 4.17 -5.70 -13.70
CA ARG A 123 3.20 -6.80 -13.80
C ARG A 123 1.77 -6.27 -13.84
N LEU A 124 1.45 -5.29 -13.00
CA LEU A 124 0.11 -4.66 -12.96
C LEU A 124 -0.27 -4.01 -14.29
N ARG A 125 0.66 -3.27 -14.91
CA ARG A 125 0.43 -2.59 -16.21
C ARG A 125 0.30 -3.52 -17.42
N ARG A 126 0.62 -4.81 -17.25
CA ARG A 126 0.53 -5.83 -18.32
C ARG A 126 -0.68 -6.74 -18.14
N ARG A 127 -1.42 -6.57 -17.06
CA ARG A 127 -2.58 -7.37 -16.69
C ARG A 127 -3.80 -6.89 -17.47
#